data_AF-A0A7Y7ZB53-F1
#
_entry.id   AF-A0A7Y7ZB53-F1
#
_cell.length_a   1.000
_cell.length_b   1.000
_cell.length_c   1.000
_cell.angle_alpha   90.00
_cell.angle_beta   90.00
_cell.angle_gamma   90.00
#
_symmetry.space_group_name_H-M   'P 1'
#
loop_
_entity.id
_entity.type
_entity.pdbx_description
1 polymer ?
#
loop_
_entity_poly.entity_id
_entity_poly.type
_entity_poly.pdbx_seq_one_letter_code
_entity_poly.pdbx_strand_id
1 'polypeptide(L)'
;MLKSLKWQEGLILSIKVTEDLYAISQMRDNHLLEVFDIFVNDDDWGGVDLNKPNVLFTIFVSIKNIKKIFSSLVSREFAVPNERPVEKRMLSAIFGTPGKTGAKLIELSEDYSNIGAQVIKEALSPDDDLKLIHRYELCGMVGDPEKIILRIKNYRETGINWDPSKEFLFPGIQRPQR
;
A
#
# COMPACT_ATOMS: atom_id res chain seq x y z
N MET A 1 9.72 -13.25 12.58
CA MET A 1 8.42 -13.51 11.91
C MET A 1 7.37 -13.89 12.93
N LEU A 2 6.24 -13.18 12.92
CA LEU A 2 5.17 -13.35 13.91
C LEU A 2 4.35 -14.63 13.64
N LYS A 3 4.16 -15.47 14.67
CA LYS A 3 3.38 -16.73 14.57
C LYS A 3 1.88 -16.46 14.51
N SER A 4 1.41 -15.50 15.29
CA SER A 4 0.03 -15.00 15.33
C SER A 4 0.04 -13.48 15.23
N LEU A 5 -0.90 -12.95 14.46
CA LEU A 5 -1.14 -11.52 14.31
C LEU A 5 -2.61 -11.35 13.93
N LYS A 6 -3.29 -10.47 14.64
CA LYS A 6 -4.66 -10.04 14.33
C LYS A 6 -4.59 -8.60 13.85
N TRP A 7 -5.55 -8.20 13.02
CA TRP A 7 -5.68 -6.80 12.67
C TRP A 7 -6.05 -5.98 13.90
N GLN A 8 -5.33 -4.90 14.14
CA GLN A 8 -5.62 -3.95 15.19
C GLN A 8 -5.22 -2.56 14.68
N GLU A 9 -6.17 -1.63 14.64
CA GLU A 9 -5.92 -0.27 14.17
C GLU A 9 -4.80 0.41 15.00
N GLY A 10 -3.96 1.18 14.32
CA GLY A 10 -2.85 1.92 14.92
C GLY A 10 -1.65 1.05 15.31
N LEU A 11 -1.70 -0.26 15.05
CA LEU A 11 -0.60 -1.17 15.33
C LEU A 11 0.52 -1.01 14.31
N ILE A 12 1.74 -0.80 14.79
CA ILE A 12 2.94 -0.58 13.98
C ILE A 12 3.74 -1.88 13.88
N LEU A 13 4.17 -2.20 12.66
CA LEU A 13 4.86 -3.46 12.33
C LEU A 13 6.09 -3.17 11.50
N SER A 14 7.17 -3.86 11.86
CA SER A 14 8.34 -3.95 11.00
C SER A 14 8.15 -5.06 9.97
N ILE A 15 8.50 -4.78 8.73
CA ILE A 15 8.48 -5.68 7.59
C ILE A 15 9.93 -6.05 7.28
N LYS A 16 10.26 -7.35 7.33
CA LYS A 16 11.57 -7.83 6.88
C LYS A 16 11.57 -7.91 5.35
N VAL A 17 12.40 -7.10 4.71
CA VAL A 17 12.50 -7.02 3.24
C VAL A 17 13.61 -7.93 2.71
N THR A 18 14.80 -7.82 3.30
CA THR A 18 15.94 -8.73 3.13
C THR A 18 16.55 -9.04 4.50
N GLU A 19 17.72 -9.68 4.56
CA GLU A 19 18.42 -9.92 5.83
C GLU A 19 18.89 -8.62 6.50
N ASP A 20 19.15 -7.58 5.71
CA ASP A 20 19.78 -6.31 6.06
C ASP A 20 18.93 -5.08 5.69
N LEU A 21 17.62 -5.29 5.48
CA LEU A 21 16.69 -4.23 5.12
C LEU A 21 15.31 -4.47 5.73
N TYR A 22 14.87 -3.48 6.47
CA TYR A 22 13.55 -3.45 7.10
C TYR A 22 12.80 -2.19 6.66
N ALA A 23 11.49 -2.34 6.51
CA ALA A 23 10.55 -1.25 6.28
C ALA A 23 9.55 -1.21 7.44
N ILE A 24 8.91 -0.06 7.67
CA ILE A 24 7.89 0.09 8.72
C ILE A 24 6.52 0.28 8.10
N SER A 25 5.52 -0.26 8.78
CA SER A 25 4.12 -0.16 8.38
C SER A 25 3.20 0.08 9.55
N GLN A 26 2.00 0.57 9.27
CA GLN A 26 0.94 0.78 10.25
C GLN A 26 -0.38 0.23 9.74
N MET A 27 -1.07 -0.52 10.59
CA MET A 27 -2.44 -0.95 10.37
C MET A 27 -3.40 0.23 10.56
N ARG A 28 -4.24 0.49 9.58
CA ARG A 28 -5.31 1.50 9.62
C ARG A 28 -6.69 0.84 9.56
N ASP A 29 -7.73 1.64 9.48
CA ASP A 29 -9.10 1.14 9.39
C ASP A 29 -9.33 0.23 8.20
N ASN A 30 -10.31 -0.65 8.36
CA ASN A 30 -10.80 -1.56 7.32
C ASN A 30 -9.69 -2.33 6.57
N HIS A 31 -8.69 -2.87 7.29
CA HIS A 31 -7.60 -3.65 6.71
C HIS A 31 -6.65 -2.90 5.75
N LEU A 32 -6.61 -1.56 5.84
CA LEU A 32 -5.63 -0.75 5.12
C LEU A 32 -4.26 -0.77 5.81
N LEU A 33 -3.23 -1.20 5.09
CA LEU A 33 -1.84 -1.15 5.55
C LEU A 33 -1.13 0.04 4.88
N GLU A 34 -0.64 0.96 5.70
CA GLU A 34 0.29 2.01 5.26
C GLU A 34 1.72 1.47 5.38
N VAL A 35 2.50 1.58 4.31
CA VAL A 35 3.95 1.36 4.33
C VAL A 35 4.63 2.71 4.15
N PHE A 36 5.64 3.03 4.95
CA PHE A 36 6.29 4.35 4.96
C PHE A 36 7.61 4.34 4.19
N ASP A 37 7.97 5.52 3.65
CA ASP A 37 9.23 5.77 2.97
C ASP A 37 10.38 6.01 3.97
N ILE A 38 10.65 4.99 4.78
CA ILE A 38 11.75 4.95 5.75
C ILE A 38 12.22 3.50 5.92
N PHE A 39 13.53 3.33 5.97
CA PHE A 39 14.17 2.02 5.96
C PHE A 39 15.38 2.01 6.88
N VAL A 40 15.59 0.88 7.52
CA VAL A 40 16.70 0.64 8.45
C VAL A 40 17.35 -0.70 8.11
N ASN A 41 18.63 -0.84 8.44
CA ASN A 41 19.37 -2.06 8.15
C ASN A 41 19.23 -3.11 9.26
N ASP A 42 18.98 -2.64 10.48
CA ASP A 42 18.69 -3.45 11.66
C ASP A 42 17.26 -3.16 12.10
N ASP A 43 16.53 -4.15 12.63
CA ASP A 43 15.13 -4.01 13.07
C ASP A 43 14.98 -3.15 14.35
N ASP A 44 15.44 -1.91 14.29
CA ASP A 44 15.43 -0.90 15.33
C ASP A 44 14.76 0.38 14.81
N TRP A 45 13.67 0.76 15.49
CA TRP A 45 12.82 1.88 15.11
C TRP A 45 12.78 2.97 16.18
N GLY A 46 13.77 2.99 17.09
CA GLY A 46 13.83 3.95 18.19
C GLY A 46 13.77 5.42 17.73
N GLY A 47 12.80 6.17 18.26
CA GLY A 47 12.62 7.60 18.00
C GLY A 47 11.95 7.93 16.66
N VAL A 48 11.44 6.93 15.93
CA VAL A 48 10.76 7.17 14.65
C VAL A 48 9.39 7.81 14.87
N ASP A 49 9.07 8.84 14.10
CA ASP A 49 7.77 9.50 14.10
C ASP A 49 7.13 9.37 12.71
N LEU A 50 6.11 8.53 12.60
CA LEU A 50 5.45 8.19 11.33
C LEU A 50 4.59 9.34 10.76
N ASN A 51 4.45 10.46 11.47
CA ASN A 51 3.83 11.67 10.93
C ASN A 51 4.76 12.43 9.98
N LYS A 52 6.08 12.18 10.06
CA LYS A 52 7.11 12.90 9.29
C LYS A 52 7.38 12.29 7.90
N PRO A 53 7.68 10.99 7.75
CA PRO A 53 7.99 10.43 6.45
C PRO A 53 6.75 10.39 5.56
N ASN A 54 6.97 10.32 4.24
CA ASN A 54 5.87 10.07 3.31
C ASN A 54 5.33 8.65 3.51
N VAL A 55 4.02 8.48 3.33
CA VAL A 55 3.46 7.14 3.11
C VAL A 55 3.86 6.72 1.70
N LEU A 56 4.57 5.60 1.59
CA LEU A 56 4.99 5.03 0.32
C LEU A 56 3.76 4.51 -0.44
N PHE A 57 2.96 3.65 0.18
CA PHE A 57 1.67 3.21 -0.37
C PHE A 57 0.71 2.77 0.73
N THR A 58 -0.59 2.81 0.41
CA THR A 58 -1.68 2.37 1.29
C THR A 58 -2.52 1.33 0.54
N ILE A 59 -2.59 0.11 1.04
CA ILE A 59 -3.26 -1.01 0.35
C ILE A 59 -4.14 -1.82 1.30
N PHE A 60 -5.23 -2.39 0.80
CA PHE A 60 -5.98 -3.41 1.55
C PHE A 60 -5.17 -4.70 1.62
N VAL A 61 -5.09 -5.33 2.79
CA VAL A 61 -4.31 -6.56 2.97
C VAL A 61 -5.05 -7.68 3.69
N SER A 62 -4.81 -8.91 3.25
CA SER A 62 -5.25 -10.09 3.99
C SER A 62 -4.21 -10.46 5.05
N ILE A 63 -4.44 -10.02 6.29
CA ILE A 63 -3.48 -10.24 7.39
C ILE A 63 -3.13 -11.72 7.59
N LYS A 64 -4.11 -12.62 7.39
CA LYS A 64 -3.90 -14.07 7.46
C LYS A 64 -2.80 -14.55 6.51
N ASN A 65 -2.74 -13.98 5.30
CA ASN A 65 -1.85 -14.41 4.24
C ASN A 65 -0.50 -13.67 4.32
N ILE A 66 -0.51 -12.38 4.66
CA ILE A 66 0.71 -11.58 4.65
C ILE A 66 1.49 -11.58 5.98
N LYS A 67 0.91 -12.04 7.10
CA LYS A 67 1.53 -11.94 8.44
C LYS A 67 2.97 -12.44 8.55
N LYS A 68 3.37 -13.34 7.65
CA LYS A 68 4.72 -13.91 7.62
C LYS A 68 5.79 -12.88 7.29
N ILE A 69 5.50 -11.74 6.64
CA ILE A 69 6.51 -10.74 6.30
C ILE A 69 6.93 -9.87 7.49
N PHE A 70 6.10 -9.81 8.54
CA PHE A 70 6.36 -8.95 9.68
C PHE A 70 7.39 -9.60 10.61
N SER A 71 8.51 -8.90 10.84
CA SER A 71 9.56 -9.35 11.75
C SER A 71 9.13 -9.21 13.21
N SER A 72 8.61 -8.03 13.56
CA SER A 72 8.34 -7.59 14.92
C SER A 72 7.16 -6.62 15.01
N LEU A 73 6.59 -6.51 16.22
CA LEU A 73 5.69 -5.43 16.61
C LEU A 73 6.54 -4.26 17.12
N VAL A 74 6.27 -3.05 16.63
CA VAL A 74 6.97 -1.85 17.08
C VAL A 74 6.11 -1.16 18.14
N SER A 75 6.60 -1.14 19.37
CA SER A 75 5.92 -0.52 20.51
C SER A 75 5.90 1.01 20.37
N ARG A 76 4.88 1.64 20.97
CA ARG A 76 4.72 3.11 20.98
C ARG A 76 5.84 3.83 21.75
N GLU A 77 6.60 3.12 22.56
CA GLU A 77 7.80 3.66 23.21
C GLU A 77 8.96 3.89 22.23
N PHE A 78 8.97 3.17 21.11
CA PHE A 78 10.01 3.29 20.07
C PHE A 78 9.53 4.12 18.88
N ALA A 79 8.26 4.02 18.49
CA ALA A 79 7.73 4.75 17.34
C ALA A 79 6.41 5.47 17.63
N VAL A 80 6.27 6.70 17.13
CA VAL A 80 5.02 7.47 17.17
C VAL A 80 4.15 7.08 15.96
N PRO A 81 2.90 6.63 16.17
CA PRO A 81 1.99 6.32 15.08
C PRO A 81 1.67 7.53 14.19
N ASN A 82 1.38 7.27 12.92
CA ASN A 82 0.84 8.23 11.98
C ASN A 82 -0.61 8.55 12.35
N GLU A 83 -0.89 9.82 12.60
CA GLU A 83 -2.23 10.35 12.90
C GLU A 83 -2.80 11.16 11.72
N ARG A 84 -2.05 11.31 10.62
CA ARG A 84 -2.55 11.93 9.39
C ARG A 84 -3.77 11.16 8.84
N PRO A 85 -4.70 11.85 8.16
CA PRO A 85 -5.84 11.20 7.49
C PRO A 85 -5.36 10.12 6.52
N VAL A 86 -6.07 9.00 6.50
CA VAL A 86 -5.79 7.90 5.56
C VAL A 86 -6.31 8.29 4.17
N GLU A 87 -5.56 7.91 3.13
CA GLU A 87 -5.99 8.10 1.74
C GLU A 87 -7.31 7.35 1.47
N LYS A 88 -8.35 8.10 1.07
CA LYS A 88 -9.66 7.56 0.70
C LYS A 88 -9.79 7.31 -0.79
N ARG A 89 -8.96 7.92 -1.64
CA ARG A 89 -9.08 7.76 -3.09
C ARG A 89 -8.31 6.55 -3.58
N MET A 90 -9.00 5.71 -4.33
CA MET A 90 -8.45 4.47 -4.87
C MET A 90 -9.00 4.16 -6.25
N LEU A 91 -8.31 3.24 -6.93
CA LEU A 91 -8.66 2.75 -8.26
C LEU A 91 -9.53 1.49 -8.12
N SER A 92 -10.79 1.56 -8.53
CA SER A 92 -11.68 0.38 -8.57
C SER A 92 -11.58 -0.30 -9.92
N ALA A 93 -11.10 -1.55 -9.94
CA ALA A 93 -10.84 -2.27 -11.18
C ALA A 93 -12.13 -2.54 -11.97
N ILE A 94 -12.07 -2.32 -13.28
CA ILE A 94 -13.10 -2.71 -14.25
C ILE A 94 -12.57 -3.95 -14.98
N PHE A 95 -13.21 -5.10 -14.74
CA PHE A 95 -12.91 -6.34 -15.43
C PHE A 95 -13.90 -6.54 -16.59
N GLY A 96 -13.48 -6.20 -17.80
CA GLY A 96 -14.21 -6.51 -19.03
C GLY A 96 -13.61 -7.70 -19.78
N THR A 97 -14.10 -7.93 -21.00
CA THR A 97 -13.40 -8.79 -21.98
C THR A 97 -11.97 -8.26 -22.19
N PRO A 98 -11.00 -9.09 -22.62
CA PRO A 98 -9.66 -8.63 -22.97
C PRO A 98 -9.71 -7.38 -23.88
N GLY A 99 -9.02 -6.31 -23.49
CA GLY A 99 -9.08 -5.00 -24.17
C GLY A 99 -10.16 -4.04 -23.67
N LYS A 100 -10.99 -4.44 -22.70
CA LYS A 100 -11.96 -3.58 -21.98
C LYS A 100 -11.71 -3.59 -20.46
N THR A 101 -10.44 -3.76 -20.08
CA THR A 101 -10.00 -3.59 -18.69
C THR A 101 -9.68 -2.12 -18.43
N GLY A 102 -9.74 -1.71 -17.17
CA GLY A 102 -9.44 -0.35 -16.74
C GLY A 102 -9.72 -0.16 -15.27
N ALA A 103 -9.87 1.09 -14.83
CA ALA A 103 -10.32 1.39 -13.48
C ALA A 103 -11.16 2.66 -13.42
N LYS A 104 -12.02 2.72 -12.41
CA LYS A 104 -12.67 3.95 -11.93
C LYS A 104 -11.78 4.63 -10.90
N LEU A 105 -11.82 5.95 -10.81
CA LEU A 105 -11.40 6.63 -9.59
C LEU A 105 -12.59 6.68 -8.64
N ILE A 106 -12.42 6.14 -7.44
CA ILE A 106 -13.43 6.16 -6.38
C ILE A 106 -12.88 6.86 -5.15
N GLU A 107 -13.79 7.36 -4.32
CA GLU A 107 -13.51 7.77 -2.95
C GLU A 107 -14.24 6.80 -2.02
N LEU A 108 -13.49 6.12 -1.15
CA LEU A 108 -14.02 5.16 -0.18
C LEU A 108 -15.03 5.84 0.74
N SER A 109 -15.96 5.06 1.28
CA SER A 109 -16.91 5.51 2.30
C SER A 109 -16.20 5.94 3.60
N GLU A 110 -16.96 6.48 4.55
CA GLU A 110 -16.43 6.95 5.84
C GLU A 110 -15.74 5.85 6.66
N ASP A 111 -16.18 4.59 6.52
CA ASP A 111 -15.56 3.42 7.12
C ASP A 111 -14.43 2.81 6.26
N TYR A 112 -13.92 3.58 5.29
CA TYR A 112 -12.88 3.16 4.34
C TYR A 112 -13.26 1.91 3.55
N SER A 113 -14.54 1.71 3.28
CA SER A 113 -15.04 0.59 2.48
C SER A 113 -15.19 0.97 1.00
N ASN A 114 -15.04 -0.03 0.14
CA ASN A 114 -15.37 0.10 -1.27
C ASN A 114 -16.89 -0.06 -1.52
N ILE A 115 -17.62 -0.62 -0.56
CA ILE A 115 -19.07 -0.70 -0.57
C ILE A 115 -19.62 0.67 -0.17
N GLY A 116 -20.43 1.27 -1.05
CA GLY A 116 -20.92 2.64 -0.85
C GLY A 116 -19.91 3.72 -1.20
N ALA A 117 -18.76 3.36 -1.79
CA ALA A 117 -17.80 4.32 -2.31
C ALA A 117 -18.42 5.22 -3.40
N GLN A 118 -18.04 6.49 -3.38
CA GLN A 118 -18.45 7.45 -4.41
C GLN A 118 -17.57 7.28 -5.65
N VAL A 119 -18.19 7.23 -6.83
CA VAL A 119 -17.43 7.30 -8.09
C VAL A 119 -17.08 8.76 -8.40
N ILE A 120 -15.79 9.03 -8.52
CA ILE A 120 -15.25 10.35 -8.89
C ILE A 120 -15.04 10.43 -10.40
N LYS A 121 -14.57 9.33 -11.02
CA LYS A 121 -14.43 9.20 -12.48
C LYS A 121 -14.69 7.75 -12.91
N GLU A 122 -15.61 7.58 -13.87
CA GLU A 122 -16.14 6.27 -14.30
C GLU A 122 -15.18 5.43 -15.15
N ALA A 123 -14.26 6.06 -15.86
CA ALA A 123 -13.28 5.37 -16.69
C ALA A 123 -12.01 6.22 -16.79
N LEU A 124 -10.90 5.63 -16.36
CA LEU A 124 -9.57 6.23 -16.51
C LEU A 124 -8.95 5.78 -17.82
N SER A 125 -8.29 6.70 -18.51
CA SER A 125 -7.49 6.43 -19.70
C SER A 125 -6.01 6.72 -19.42
N PRO A 126 -5.06 5.87 -19.85
CA PRO A 126 -3.63 6.21 -19.75
C PRO A 126 -3.25 7.53 -20.45
N ASP A 127 -3.96 7.92 -21.50
CA ASP A 127 -3.67 9.14 -22.27
C ASP A 127 -4.00 10.41 -21.46
N ASP A 128 -5.13 10.40 -20.74
CA ASP A 128 -5.67 11.58 -20.05
C ASP A 128 -5.41 11.55 -18.54
N ASP A 129 -5.28 10.36 -17.95
CA ASP A 129 -5.34 10.13 -16.50
C ASP A 129 -4.08 9.49 -15.92
N LEU A 130 -2.96 9.50 -16.67
CA LEU A 130 -1.71 8.84 -16.27
C LEU A 130 -1.30 9.20 -14.83
N LYS A 131 -1.40 10.49 -14.48
CA LYS A 131 -1.05 10.99 -13.14
C LYS A 131 -1.95 10.40 -12.04
N LEU A 132 -3.24 10.22 -12.30
CA LEU A 132 -4.18 9.62 -11.35
C LEU A 132 -3.90 8.12 -11.20
N ILE A 133 -3.65 7.43 -12.31
CA ILE A 133 -3.34 6.00 -12.32
C ILE A 133 -2.02 5.72 -11.57
N HIS A 134 -1.03 6.60 -11.71
CA HIS A 134 0.23 6.52 -10.98
C HIS A 134 0.05 6.80 -9.48
N ARG A 135 -0.74 7.83 -9.14
CA ARG A 135 -0.89 8.31 -7.76
C ARG A 135 -1.67 7.34 -6.87
N TYR A 136 -2.77 6.78 -7.36
CA TYR A 136 -3.73 6.07 -6.52
C TYR A 136 -3.52 4.55 -6.55
N GLU A 137 -3.77 3.91 -5.41
CA GLU A 137 -3.65 2.46 -5.26
C GLU A 137 -4.91 1.73 -5.72
N LEU A 138 -4.77 0.46 -6.11
CA LEU A 138 -5.91 -0.37 -6.45
C LEU A 138 -6.71 -0.73 -5.20
N CYS A 139 -8.02 -0.56 -5.29
CA CYS A 139 -8.99 -0.98 -4.30
C CYS A 139 -9.22 -2.49 -4.41
N GLY A 140 -8.22 -3.27 -4.00
CA GLY A 140 -8.24 -4.72 -4.01
C GLY A 140 -7.43 -5.30 -2.87
N MET A 141 -7.88 -6.43 -2.33
CA MET A 141 -7.23 -7.10 -1.21
C MET A 141 -5.93 -7.78 -1.66
N VAL A 142 -4.78 -7.32 -1.15
CA VAL A 142 -3.47 -7.94 -1.38
C VAL A 142 -3.26 -9.07 -0.36
N GLY A 143 -3.23 -10.30 -0.86
CA GLY A 143 -2.93 -11.49 -0.05
C GLY A 143 -1.55 -12.10 -0.29
N ASP A 144 -0.82 -11.61 -1.29
CA ASP A 144 0.48 -12.16 -1.67
C ASP A 144 1.61 -11.36 -0.99
N PRO A 145 2.34 -11.96 -0.02
CA PRO A 145 3.43 -11.27 0.66
C PRO A 145 4.57 -10.88 -0.30
N GLU A 146 4.84 -11.66 -1.34
CA GLU A 146 5.96 -11.40 -2.25
C GLU A 146 5.72 -10.12 -3.06
N LYS A 147 4.47 -9.81 -3.40
CA LYS A 147 4.13 -8.54 -4.07
C LYS A 147 4.52 -7.32 -3.24
N ILE A 148 4.28 -7.36 -1.92
CA ILE A 148 4.62 -6.26 -1.02
C ILE A 148 6.14 -6.12 -0.91
N ILE A 149 6.84 -7.24 -0.67
CA ILE A 149 8.30 -7.26 -0.53
C ILE A 149 9.00 -6.81 -1.82
N LEU A 150 8.61 -7.35 -2.97
CA LEU A 150 9.20 -7.00 -4.26
C LEU A 150 8.97 -5.54 -4.60
N ARG A 151 7.79 -4.99 -4.32
CA ARG A 151 7.50 -3.56 -4.52
C ARG A 151 8.42 -2.69 -3.67
N ILE A 152 8.62 -3.03 -2.40
CA ILE A 152 9.53 -2.30 -1.51
C ILE A 152 10.98 -2.40 -2.01
N LYS A 153 11.45 -3.60 -2.39
CA LYS A 153 12.81 -3.79 -2.94
C LYS A 153 13.04 -2.97 -4.19
N ASN A 154 12.12 -3.07 -5.16
CA ASN A 154 12.20 -2.31 -6.41
C ASN A 154 12.21 -0.80 -6.14
N TYR A 155 11.39 -0.33 -5.20
CA TYR A 155 11.40 1.08 -4.81
C TYR A 155 12.75 1.50 -4.20
N ARG A 156 13.35 0.67 -3.33
CA ARG A 156 14.68 0.97 -2.77
C ARG A 156 15.78 1.04 -3.82
N GLU A 157 15.72 0.17 -4.81
CA GLU A 157 16.73 0.11 -5.88
C GLU A 157 16.55 1.23 -6.92
N THR A 158 15.30 1.54 -7.28
CA THR A 158 14.99 2.40 -8.44
C THR A 158 14.43 3.78 -8.07
N GLY A 159 13.91 3.95 -6.86
CA GLY A 159 13.12 5.11 -6.44
C GLY A 159 11.68 5.11 -7.00
N ILE A 160 11.26 4.08 -7.73
CA ILE A 160 9.95 4.03 -8.39
C ILE A 160 9.00 3.15 -7.59
N ASN A 161 7.94 3.76 -7.06
CA ASN A 161 6.89 3.06 -6.35
C ASN A 161 5.77 2.67 -7.32
N TRP A 162 5.76 1.41 -7.76
CA TRP A 162 4.82 0.94 -8.77
C TRP A 162 4.14 -0.37 -8.36
N ASP A 163 2.82 -0.45 -8.54
CA ASP A 163 2.07 -1.71 -8.48
C ASP A 163 1.94 -2.30 -9.89
N PRO A 164 2.63 -3.42 -10.20
CA PRO A 164 2.55 -4.07 -11.50
C PRO A 164 1.13 -4.50 -11.89
N SER A 165 0.22 -4.68 -10.92
CA SER A 165 -1.17 -5.06 -11.20
C SER A 165 -1.91 -4.00 -12.04
N LYS A 166 -1.42 -2.75 -12.06
CA LYS A 166 -1.94 -1.68 -12.93
C LYS A 166 -1.70 -1.96 -14.41
N GLU A 167 -0.65 -2.71 -14.77
CA GLU A 167 -0.36 -3.07 -16.17
C GLU A 167 -1.38 -4.04 -16.77
N PHE A 168 -2.05 -4.83 -15.92
CA PHE A 168 -3.14 -5.70 -16.33
C PHE A 168 -4.41 -4.89 -16.69
N LEU A 169 -4.67 -3.82 -15.93
CA LEU A 169 -5.83 -2.95 -16.15
C LEU A 169 -5.59 -1.94 -17.26
N PHE A 170 -4.34 -1.54 -17.45
CA PHE A 170 -3.93 -0.58 -18.46
C PHE A 170 -2.76 -1.14 -19.28
N PRO A 171 -3.04 -2.04 -20.25
CA PRO A 171 -1.99 -2.64 -21.08
C PRO A 171 -1.13 -1.58 -21.77
N GLY A 172 0.19 -1.71 -21.66
CA GLY A 172 1.15 -0.77 -22.28
C GLY A 172 1.30 0.57 -21.55
N ILE A 173 0.71 0.73 -20.36
CA ILE A 173 0.86 1.96 -19.58
C ILE A 173 2.33 2.28 -19.31
N GLN A 174 2.68 3.55 -19.49
CA GLN A 174 4.01 4.05 -19.13
C GLN A 174 4.16 4.05 -17.60
N ARG A 175 5.27 3.51 -17.10
CA ARG A 175 5.60 3.55 -15.67
C ARG A 175 6.01 4.97 -15.24
N PRO A 176 5.84 5.32 -13.95
CA PRO A 176 6.38 6.56 -13.42
C PRO A 176 7.89 6.65 -13.68
N GLN A 177 8.37 7.86 -13.97
CA GLN A 177 9.80 8.17 -14.05
C GLN A 177 10.27 8.73 -12.71
N ARG A 178 11.57 8.61 -12.44
CA ARG A 178 12.20 9.13 -11.23
C ARG A 178 12.35 10.65 -11.28
#